data_AF-X5RW54-F1
#
_entry.id   AF-X5RW54-F1
#
_cell.length_a   1.000
_cell.length_b   1.000
_cell.length_c   1.000
_cell.angle_alpha   90.00
_cell.angle_beta   90.00
_cell.angle_gamma   90.00
#
_symmetry.space_group_name_H-M   'P 1'
#
loop_
_entity.id
_entity.type
_entity.pdbx_description
1 polymer ?
#
loop_
_entity_poly.entity_id
_entity_poly.type
_entity_poly.pdbx_seq_one_letter_code
_entity_poly.pdbx_strand_id
1 'polypeptide(L)'
;MGADLEWAWHHPNATGVTRKRIVRAVVREIVVRVEHEQIKMLVHWQGGDHTALSVKKNKIGRHRWSAEPEIGPLIRALARQLPDKAIAALLNRLGKTTGRRNGWTQSRVCTFRNQHDIGVYKHGERTARGEYTLQEAAERLDVSPMTVLRMIRSGSLPAKQYCKGTPWVIRREDIERPETQTYANRHATPVIRSARSTGRAFSMK
;
A
#
# COMPACT_ATOMS: atom_id res chain seq x y z
N MET A 1 -20.81 -39.78 25.85
CA MET A 1 -20.75 -38.36 26.26
C MET A 1 -20.37 -37.38 25.14
N GLY A 2 -19.74 -37.81 24.02
CA GLY A 2 -19.37 -36.89 22.93
C GLY A 2 -20.52 -36.43 22.02
N ALA A 3 -21.61 -37.21 21.89
CA ALA A 3 -22.71 -36.89 20.98
C ALA A 3 -23.49 -35.62 21.39
N ASP A 4 -23.64 -35.35 22.69
CA ASP A 4 -24.36 -34.19 23.21
C ASP A 4 -23.57 -32.88 23.04
N LEU A 5 -22.25 -32.96 22.89
CA LEU A 5 -21.37 -31.80 22.77
C LEU A 5 -21.52 -31.11 21.42
N GLU A 6 -21.50 -31.90 20.34
CA GLU A 6 -21.67 -31.40 18.97
C GLU A 6 -23.03 -30.71 18.79
N TRP A 7 -24.09 -31.34 19.32
CA TRP A 7 -25.42 -30.76 19.32
C TRP A 7 -25.50 -29.47 20.16
N ALA A 8 -24.97 -29.48 21.39
CA ALA A 8 -24.99 -28.32 22.28
C ALA A 8 -24.19 -27.13 21.72
N TRP A 9 -23.11 -27.39 20.97
CA TRP A 9 -22.29 -26.36 20.34
C TRP A 9 -23.01 -25.64 19.18
N HIS A 10 -23.72 -26.42 18.35
CA HIS A 10 -24.41 -25.96 17.15
C HIS A 10 -25.86 -25.54 17.38
N HIS A 11 -26.39 -25.69 18.59
CA HIS A 11 -27.76 -25.32 18.92
C HIS A 11 -28.05 -23.84 18.59
N PRO A 12 -29.20 -23.49 17.97
CA PRO A 12 -29.50 -22.13 17.53
C PRO A 12 -29.51 -21.09 18.65
N ASN A 13 -29.85 -21.50 19.88
CA ASN A 13 -29.83 -20.64 21.07
C ASN A 13 -28.46 -20.61 21.80
N ALA A 14 -27.42 -21.27 21.26
CA ALA A 14 -26.09 -21.27 21.86
C ALA A 14 -25.41 -19.90 21.68
N THR A 15 -25.59 -19.04 22.69
CA THR A 15 -24.89 -17.75 22.75
C THR A 15 -23.38 -17.93 22.97
N GLY A 16 -22.60 -16.86 22.76
CA GLY A 16 -21.17 -16.86 23.08
C GLY A 16 -20.88 -17.21 24.54
N VAL A 17 -21.79 -16.88 25.47
CA VAL A 17 -21.69 -17.27 26.89
C VAL A 17 -21.84 -18.77 27.05
N THR A 18 -22.84 -19.38 26.39
CA THR A 18 -23.06 -20.83 26.42
C THR A 18 -21.88 -21.59 25.84
N ARG A 19 -21.37 -21.19 24.66
CA ARG A 19 -20.18 -21.79 24.05
C ARG A 19 -18.95 -21.66 24.95
N LYS A 20 -18.76 -20.53 25.62
CA LYS A 20 -17.67 -20.36 26.59
C LYS A 20 -17.80 -21.29 27.80
N ARG A 21 -19.02 -21.54 28.29
CA ARG A 21 -19.28 -22.52 29.36
C ARG A 21 -18.96 -23.94 28.89
N ILE A 22 -19.37 -24.30 27.67
CA ILE A 22 -19.04 -25.58 27.04
C ILE A 22 -17.52 -25.77 26.98
N VAL A 23 -16.77 -24.82 26.41
CA VAL A 23 -15.29 -24.89 26.34
C VAL A 23 -14.67 -25.08 27.72
N ARG A 24 -15.12 -24.33 28.73
CA ARG A 24 -14.61 -24.47 30.11
C ARG A 24 -14.90 -25.84 30.72
N ALA A 25 -16.00 -26.48 30.34
CA ALA A 25 -16.35 -27.80 30.83
C ALA A 25 -15.49 -28.89 30.17
N VAL A 26 -15.13 -28.75 28.89
CA VAL A 26 -14.43 -29.80 28.14
C VAL A 26 -12.91 -29.68 28.13
N VAL A 27 -12.36 -28.47 28.31
CA VAL A 27 -10.93 -28.24 28.38
C VAL A 27 -10.44 -28.46 29.82
N ARG A 28 -9.52 -29.40 30.00
CA ARG A 28 -8.87 -29.67 31.29
C ARG A 28 -7.74 -28.68 31.54
N GLU A 29 -6.81 -28.60 30.60
CA GLU A 29 -5.69 -27.66 30.64
C GLU A 29 -5.16 -27.35 29.24
N ILE A 30 -4.42 -26.26 29.14
CA ILE A 30 -3.71 -25.88 27.92
C ILE A 30 -2.25 -25.66 28.29
N VAL A 31 -1.39 -26.53 27.79
CA VAL A 31 0.06 -26.43 27.98
C VAL A 31 0.66 -25.69 26.79
N VAL A 32 1.36 -24.59 27.04
CA VAL A 32 2.01 -23.80 25.99
C VAL A 32 3.51 -23.81 26.20
N ARG A 33 4.26 -24.17 25.16
CA ARG A 33 5.73 -24.13 25.12
C ARG A 33 6.19 -23.24 23.98
N VAL A 34 7.18 -22.41 24.25
CA VAL A 34 7.82 -21.60 23.23
C VAL A 34 9.16 -22.25 22.88
N GLU A 35 9.27 -22.74 21.65
CA GLU A 35 10.48 -23.34 21.12
C GLU A 35 10.95 -22.52 19.91
N HIS A 36 12.07 -21.81 20.06
CA HIS A 36 12.62 -20.93 19.02
C HIS A 36 11.56 -19.92 18.49
N GLU A 37 11.20 -20.07 17.21
CA GLU A 37 10.22 -19.28 16.47
C GLU A 37 8.84 -19.96 16.42
N GLN A 38 8.57 -20.95 17.27
CA GLN A 38 7.28 -21.64 17.33
C GLN A 38 6.69 -21.61 18.75
N ILE A 39 5.38 -21.43 18.82
CA ILE A 39 4.56 -21.60 20.00
C ILE A 39 3.83 -22.93 19.80
N LYS A 40 4.22 -23.95 20.56
CA LYS A 40 3.53 -25.23 20.61
C LYS A 40 2.51 -25.19 21.73
N MET A 41 1.28 -25.55 21.41
CA MET A 41 0.16 -25.63 22.34
C MET A 41 -0.36 -27.06 22.34
N LEU A 42 -0.65 -27.57 23.52
CA LEU A 42 -1.30 -28.86 23.72
C LEU A 42 -2.55 -28.63 24.57
N VAL A 43 -3.71 -28.90 24.01
CA VAL A 43 -4.98 -28.85 24.73
C VAL A 43 -5.27 -30.25 25.26
N HIS A 44 -5.38 -30.41 26.58
CA HIS A 44 -5.86 -31.63 27.19
C HIS A 44 -7.35 -31.52 27.42
N TRP A 45 -8.11 -32.50 26.92
CA TRP A 45 -9.56 -32.57 27.10
C TRP A 45 -9.90 -33.40 28.33
N GLN A 46 -11.06 -33.14 28.94
CA GLN A 46 -11.52 -33.91 30.10
C GLN A 46 -11.73 -35.41 29.79
N GLY A 47 -11.90 -35.78 28.50
CA GLY A 47 -12.01 -37.17 28.05
C GLY A 47 -10.69 -37.93 27.93
N GLY A 48 -9.56 -37.33 28.34
CA GLY A 48 -8.22 -37.95 28.23
C GLY A 48 -7.56 -37.79 26.87
N ASP A 49 -8.28 -37.27 25.88
CA ASP A 49 -7.74 -36.93 24.56
C ASP A 49 -6.92 -35.63 24.59
N HIS A 50 -6.09 -35.42 23.57
CA HIS A 50 -5.30 -34.21 23.43
C HIS A 50 -5.25 -33.71 21.99
N THR A 51 -5.21 -32.38 21.84
CA THR A 51 -5.03 -31.74 20.54
C THR A 51 -3.79 -30.86 20.55
N ALA A 52 -2.84 -31.17 19.67
CA ALA A 52 -1.63 -30.40 19.49
C ALA A 52 -1.79 -29.34 18.39
N LEU A 53 -1.31 -28.13 18.64
CA LEU A 53 -1.22 -27.04 17.68
C LEU A 53 0.18 -26.45 17.71
N SER A 54 0.78 -26.20 16.55
CA SER A 54 2.00 -25.39 16.46
C SER A 54 1.76 -24.16 15.60
N VAL A 55 2.11 -22.99 16.13
CA VAL A 55 2.02 -21.72 15.40
C VAL A 55 3.35 -21.00 15.44
N LYS A 56 3.69 -20.30 14.35
CA LYS A 56 4.89 -19.46 14.32
C LYS A 56 4.75 -18.31 15.32
N LYS A 57 5.76 -18.11 16.16
CA LYS A 57 5.87 -16.97 17.07
C LYS A 57 5.91 -15.68 16.24
N ASN A 58 5.14 -14.69 16.65
CA ASN A 58 5.27 -13.36 16.06
C ASN A 58 6.64 -12.79 16.46
N LYS A 59 7.40 -12.30 15.47
CA LYS A 59 8.64 -11.55 15.75
C LYS A 59 8.32 -10.34 16.61
N ILE A 60 9.22 -9.98 17.52
CA ILE A 60 9.09 -8.80 18.38
C ILE A 60 8.75 -7.58 17.49
N GLY A 61 7.69 -6.85 17.84
CA GLY A 61 7.17 -5.72 17.07
C GLY A 61 6.25 -6.05 15.88
N ARG A 62 5.96 -7.34 15.62
CA ARG A 62 5.00 -7.76 14.57
C ARG A 62 3.73 -8.33 15.19
N HIS A 63 2.58 -7.94 14.67
CA HIS A 63 1.28 -8.52 15.06
C HIS A 63 0.76 -9.43 13.95
N ARG A 64 -0.19 -10.32 14.27
CA ARG A 64 -0.86 -11.25 13.32
C ARG A 64 -1.44 -10.57 12.06
N TRP A 65 -1.55 -9.24 12.06
CA TRP A 65 -2.15 -8.45 10.98
C TRP A 65 -1.14 -7.54 10.28
N SER A 66 0.14 -7.90 10.22
CA SER A 66 1.13 -7.15 9.43
C SER A 66 0.73 -7.13 7.95
N ALA A 67 0.84 -5.95 7.32
CA ALA A 67 0.68 -5.83 5.87
C ALA A 67 1.70 -6.72 5.15
N GLU A 68 1.35 -7.17 3.94
CA GLU A 68 2.20 -8.02 3.09
C GLU A 68 3.64 -7.45 3.01
N PRO A 69 4.69 -8.29 3.02
CA PRO A 69 6.09 -7.85 3.15
C PRO A 69 6.51 -6.76 2.16
N GLU A 70 5.87 -6.68 1.00
CA GLU A 70 6.17 -5.72 -0.07
C GLU A 70 5.55 -4.31 0.13
N ILE A 71 4.58 -4.16 1.05
CA ILE A 71 3.86 -2.89 1.24
C ILE A 71 4.75 -1.81 1.85
N GLY A 72 5.62 -2.18 2.80
CA GLY A 72 6.51 -1.24 3.46
C GLY A 72 7.46 -0.54 2.48
N PRO A 73 8.25 -1.30 1.69
CA PRO A 73 9.09 -0.76 0.63
C PRO A 73 8.31 0.07 -0.41
N LEU A 74 7.12 -0.38 -0.82
CA LEU A 74 6.26 0.37 -1.75
C LEU A 74 5.83 1.73 -1.18
N ILE A 75 5.29 1.76 0.05
CA ILE A 75 4.89 3.01 0.71
C ILE A 75 6.10 3.93 0.88
N ARG A 76 7.28 3.40 1.22
CA ARG A 76 8.51 4.20 1.33
C ARG A 76 8.90 4.84 0.01
N ALA A 77 8.83 4.11 -1.11
CA ALA A 77 9.11 4.66 -2.43
C ALA A 77 8.07 5.72 -2.83
N LEU A 78 6.78 5.46 -2.58
CA LEU A 78 5.70 6.37 -2.94
C LEU A 78 5.68 7.63 -2.08
N ALA A 79 6.04 7.57 -0.80
CA ALA A 79 6.10 8.71 0.11
C ALA A 79 7.11 9.78 -0.34
N ARG A 80 8.11 9.41 -1.14
CA ARG A 80 9.05 10.36 -1.74
C ARG A 80 8.50 11.09 -2.97
N GLN A 81 7.34 10.67 -3.48
CA GLN A 81 6.77 11.11 -4.76
C GLN A 81 5.36 11.70 -4.61
N LEU A 82 4.58 11.23 -3.64
CA LEU A 82 3.15 11.50 -3.50
C LEU A 82 2.76 11.78 -2.05
N PRO A 83 1.76 12.63 -1.79
CA PRO A 83 1.17 12.79 -0.47
C PRO A 83 0.36 11.55 -0.05
N ASP A 84 0.23 11.32 1.26
CA ASP A 84 -0.42 10.15 1.85
C ASP A 84 -1.82 9.84 1.29
N LYS A 85 -2.61 10.87 0.94
CA LYS A 85 -3.93 10.72 0.31
C LYS A 85 -3.84 10.05 -1.07
N ALA A 86 -2.87 10.45 -1.88
CA ALA A 86 -2.65 9.87 -3.21
C ALA A 86 -2.07 8.45 -3.11
N ILE A 87 -1.21 8.21 -2.13
CA ILE A 87 -0.70 6.86 -1.82
C ILE A 87 -1.86 5.92 -1.48
N ALA A 88 -2.78 6.35 -0.62
CA ALA A 88 -3.94 5.54 -0.24
C ALA A 88 -4.81 5.17 -1.45
N ALA A 89 -5.13 6.14 -2.31
CA ALA A 89 -5.89 5.91 -3.53
C ALA A 89 -5.17 4.93 -4.48
N LEU A 90 -3.85 5.06 -4.62
CA LEU A 90 -3.04 4.19 -5.46
C LEU A 90 -3.00 2.75 -4.93
N LEU A 91 -2.77 2.57 -3.62
CA LEU A 91 -2.77 1.24 -3.01
C LEU A 91 -4.11 0.52 -3.19
N ASN A 92 -5.23 1.23 -3.03
CA ASN A 92 -6.56 0.67 -3.26
C ASN A 92 -6.78 0.29 -4.73
N ARG A 93 -6.32 1.13 -5.67
CA ARG A 93 -6.38 0.83 -7.11
C ARG A 93 -5.55 -0.40 -7.48
N LEU A 94 -4.43 -0.62 -6.80
CA LEU A 94 -3.58 -1.80 -6.96
C LEU A 94 -4.13 -3.04 -6.23
N GLY A 95 -5.31 -2.95 -5.60
CA GLY A 95 -5.92 -4.06 -4.85
C GLY A 95 -5.16 -4.42 -3.56
N LYS A 96 -4.25 -3.56 -3.10
CA LYS A 96 -3.48 -3.79 -1.87
C LYS A 96 -4.33 -3.46 -0.66
N THR A 97 -4.26 -4.32 0.35
CA THR A 97 -4.96 -4.12 1.63
C THR A 97 -3.96 -4.05 2.78
N THR A 98 -4.39 -3.45 3.89
CA THR A 98 -3.65 -3.55 5.16
C THR A 98 -3.63 -5.01 5.63
N GLY A 99 -2.77 -5.37 6.58
CA GLY A 99 -2.76 -6.76 7.05
C GLY A 99 -4.02 -7.20 7.80
N ARG A 100 -4.93 -6.26 8.16
CA ARG A 100 -6.31 -6.57 8.61
C ARG A 100 -7.31 -6.69 7.45
N ARG A 101 -6.84 -6.75 6.21
CA ARG A 101 -7.64 -6.75 4.96
C ARG A 101 -8.53 -5.51 4.77
N ASN A 102 -8.28 -4.42 5.51
CA ASN A 102 -8.94 -3.15 5.28
C ASN A 102 -8.31 -2.40 4.11
N GLY A 103 -9.13 -1.59 3.42
CA GLY A 103 -8.64 -0.60 2.46
C GLY A 103 -7.80 0.52 3.09
N TRP A 104 -6.98 1.16 2.27
CA TRP A 104 -6.11 2.26 2.65
C TRP A 104 -6.85 3.59 2.70
N THR A 105 -6.60 4.36 3.74
CA THR A 105 -7.02 5.75 3.88
C THR A 105 -5.79 6.60 4.16
N GLN A 106 -5.87 7.92 3.97
CA GLN A 106 -4.78 8.85 4.29
C GLN A 106 -4.27 8.65 5.73
N SER A 107 -5.18 8.55 6.70
CA SER A 107 -4.83 8.31 8.11
C SER A 107 -4.09 6.99 8.30
N ARG A 108 -4.52 5.90 7.65
CA ARG A 108 -3.82 4.60 7.74
C ARG A 108 -2.42 4.64 7.12
N VAL A 109 -2.25 5.37 6.00
CA VAL A 109 -0.93 5.58 5.41
C VAL A 109 -0.04 6.38 6.37
N CYS A 110 -0.54 7.48 6.94
CA CYS A 110 0.22 8.29 7.91
C CYS A 110 0.64 7.46 9.15
N THR A 111 -0.27 6.69 9.73
CA THR A 111 0.04 5.81 10.88
C THR A 111 1.08 4.76 10.50
N PHE A 112 0.91 4.08 9.36
CA PHE A 112 1.89 3.11 8.87
C PHE A 112 3.26 3.76 8.66
N ARG A 113 3.27 4.94 8.03
CA ARG A 113 4.47 5.73 7.77
C ARG A 113 5.23 6.05 9.06
N ASN A 114 4.53 6.51 10.10
CA ASN A 114 5.13 6.81 11.41
C ASN A 114 5.64 5.54 12.11
N GLN A 115 4.91 4.42 12.03
CA GLN A 115 5.33 3.14 12.64
C GLN A 115 6.58 2.53 11.98
N HIS A 116 6.84 2.89 10.71
CA HIS A 116 7.93 2.34 9.91
C HIS A 116 9.06 3.35 9.62
N ASP A 117 9.05 4.49 10.31
CA ASP A 117 10.01 5.59 10.16
C ASP A 117 10.21 6.02 8.70
N ILE A 118 9.09 6.28 8.02
CA ILE A 118 9.08 6.74 6.63
C ILE A 118 8.87 8.27 6.62
N GLY A 119 9.69 9.00 5.87
CA GLY A 119 9.56 10.45 5.73
C GLY A 119 8.25 10.87 5.06
N VAL A 120 7.67 12.00 5.49
CA VAL A 120 6.51 12.63 4.84
C VAL A 120 6.92 13.16 3.47
N TYR A 121 6.01 13.12 2.50
CA TYR A 121 6.18 13.81 1.22
C TYR A 121 6.42 15.31 1.41
N LYS A 122 7.53 15.82 0.86
CA LYS A 122 7.87 17.24 0.85
C LYS A 122 7.74 17.77 -0.58
N HIS A 123 6.92 18.80 -0.75
CA HIS A 123 6.82 19.50 -2.03
C HIS A 123 8.19 20.07 -2.43
N GLY A 124 8.57 19.93 -3.69
CA GLY A 124 9.86 20.39 -4.21
C GLY A 124 11.06 19.44 -3.99
N GLU A 125 10.99 18.49 -3.04
CA GLU A 125 12.10 17.54 -2.81
C GLU A 125 12.40 16.71 -4.06
N ARG A 126 11.34 16.26 -4.77
CA ARG A 126 11.47 15.53 -6.03
C ARG A 126 12.25 16.32 -7.08
N THR A 127 11.88 17.59 -7.29
CA THR A 127 12.52 18.48 -8.25
C THR A 127 13.97 18.77 -7.88
N ALA A 128 14.27 18.91 -6.58
CA ALA A 128 15.64 19.09 -6.08
C ALA A 128 16.54 17.86 -6.35
N ARG A 129 15.97 16.65 -6.35
CA ARG A 129 16.67 15.43 -6.78
C ARG A 129 16.82 15.29 -8.31
N GLY A 130 16.30 16.25 -9.08
CA GLY A 130 16.26 16.16 -10.53
C GLY A 130 15.30 15.07 -11.03
N GLU A 131 14.29 14.72 -10.26
CA GLU A 131 13.25 13.79 -10.67
C GLU A 131 12.00 14.55 -11.12
N TYR A 132 11.34 14.03 -12.15
CA TYR A 132 10.13 14.60 -12.72
C TYR A 132 9.06 13.54 -12.91
N THR A 133 7.82 13.96 -12.69
CA THR A 133 6.65 13.19 -13.09
C THR A 133 6.47 13.23 -14.60
N LEU A 134 5.63 12.32 -15.10
CA LEU A 134 5.26 12.28 -16.51
C LEU A 134 4.66 13.62 -17.01
N GLN A 135 3.88 14.32 -16.19
CA GLN A 135 3.32 15.64 -16.54
C GLN A 135 4.42 16.71 -16.59
N GLU A 136 5.27 16.79 -15.57
CA GLU A 136 6.37 17.76 -15.53
C GLU A 136 7.41 17.54 -16.64
N ALA A 137 7.61 16.29 -17.07
CA ALA A 137 8.46 15.97 -18.20
C ALA A 137 7.82 16.39 -19.52
N ALA A 138 6.50 16.22 -19.66
CA ALA A 138 5.75 16.65 -20.83
C ALA A 138 5.81 18.17 -21.01
N GLU A 139 5.62 18.92 -19.92
CA GLU A 139 5.76 20.38 -19.90
C GLU A 139 7.17 20.86 -20.29
N ARG A 140 8.21 20.13 -19.87
CA ARG A 140 9.60 20.47 -20.20
C ARG A 140 10.00 20.17 -21.63
N LEU A 141 9.44 19.10 -22.20
CA LEU A 141 9.69 18.68 -23.57
C LEU A 141 8.75 19.35 -24.57
N ASP A 142 7.80 20.18 -24.11
CA ASP A 142 6.73 20.80 -24.91
C ASP A 142 5.94 19.79 -25.77
N VAL A 143 5.61 18.64 -25.17
CA VAL A 143 4.85 17.56 -25.81
C VAL A 143 3.68 17.13 -24.94
N SER A 144 2.74 16.36 -25.52
CA SER A 144 1.67 15.76 -24.73
C SER A 144 2.20 14.71 -23.73
N PRO A 145 1.54 14.51 -22.57
CA PRO A 145 1.79 13.40 -21.65
C PRO A 145 1.78 12.02 -22.34
N MET A 146 0.94 11.85 -23.36
CA MET A 146 0.85 10.61 -24.13
C MET A 146 2.12 10.38 -24.97
N THR A 147 2.71 11.44 -25.53
CA THR A 147 3.98 11.38 -26.26
C THR A 147 5.11 10.93 -25.33
N VAL A 148 5.20 11.49 -24.12
CA VAL A 148 6.18 11.06 -23.11
C VAL A 148 5.99 9.58 -22.76
N LEU A 149 4.74 9.14 -22.55
CA LEU A 149 4.45 7.73 -22.28
C LEU A 149 4.88 6.82 -23.43
N ARG A 150 4.70 7.26 -24.69
CA ARG A 150 5.15 6.53 -25.87
C ARG A 150 6.68 6.44 -25.90
N MET A 151 7.39 7.52 -25.60
CA MET A 151 8.86 7.54 -25.53
C MET A 151 9.40 6.56 -24.48
N ILE A 152 8.76 6.50 -23.32
CA ILE A 152 9.10 5.53 -22.26
C ILE A 152 8.89 4.10 -22.76
N ARG A 153 7.75 3.83 -23.41
CA ARG A 153 7.42 2.51 -23.93
C ARG A 153 8.33 2.06 -25.08
N SER A 154 8.79 2.99 -25.92
CA SER A 154 9.74 2.72 -27.00
C SER A 154 11.20 2.69 -26.53
N GLY A 155 11.48 3.02 -25.26
CA GLY A 155 12.83 3.05 -24.69
C GLY A 155 13.67 4.28 -25.05
N SER A 156 13.09 5.27 -25.73
CA SER A 156 13.79 6.52 -26.11
C SER A 156 13.86 7.54 -24.96
N LEU A 157 13.08 7.33 -23.90
CA LEU A 157 13.18 8.08 -22.65
C LEU A 157 13.27 7.11 -21.47
N PRO A 158 14.44 7.00 -20.82
CA PRO A 158 14.56 6.22 -19.58
C PRO A 158 13.63 6.75 -18.50
N ALA A 159 12.83 5.84 -17.92
CA ALA A 159 11.97 6.14 -16.78
C ALA A 159 11.83 4.92 -15.88
N LYS A 160 11.66 5.14 -14.57
CA LYS A 160 11.50 4.07 -13.59
C LYS A 160 10.14 4.17 -12.92
N GLN A 161 9.50 3.04 -12.69
CA GLN A 161 8.33 2.92 -11.81
C GLN A 161 8.64 1.83 -10.78
N TYR A 162 8.11 1.95 -9.57
CA TYR A 162 8.35 0.96 -8.52
C TYR A 162 7.66 -0.37 -8.86
N CYS A 163 6.38 -0.27 -9.23
CA CYS A 163 5.61 -1.38 -9.80
C CYS A 163 4.61 -0.84 -10.84
N LYS A 164 4.00 -1.73 -11.62
CA LYS A 164 3.01 -1.35 -12.65
C LYS A 164 1.91 -0.46 -12.05
N GLY A 165 1.67 0.70 -12.66
CA GLY A 165 0.62 1.63 -12.26
C GLY A 165 1.04 2.64 -11.20
N THR A 166 2.27 2.56 -10.68
CA THR A 166 2.87 3.64 -9.87
C THR A 166 3.34 4.80 -10.75
N PRO A 167 3.52 6.02 -10.21
CA PRO A 167 4.03 7.14 -11.00
C PRO A 167 5.39 6.83 -11.62
N TRP A 168 5.59 7.29 -12.85
CA TRP A 168 6.89 7.30 -13.50
C TRP A 168 7.79 8.35 -12.87
N VAL A 169 9.03 7.95 -12.59
CA VAL A 169 10.15 8.79 -12.18
C VAL A 169 11.08 8.93 -13.38
N ILE A 170 11.13 10.13 -13.92
CA ILE A 170 11.97 10.50 -15.07
C ILE A 170 13.06 11.42 -14.53
N ARG A 171 14.33 11.18 -14.90
CA ARG A 171 15.43 12.03 -14.43
C ARG A 171 15.62 13.23 -15.35
N ARG A 172 16.09 14.34 -14.78
CA ARG A 172 16.46 15.55 -15.51
C ARG A 172 17.47 15.25 -16.61
N GLU A 173 18.51 14.50 -16.27
CA GLU A 173 19.57 14.10 -17.21
C GLU A 173 19.02 13.38 -18.44
N ASP A 174 17.94 12.60 -18.29
CA ASP A 174 17.33 11.84 -19.37
C ASP A 174 16.43 12.71 -20.27
N ILE A 175 15.81 13.76 -19.71
CA ILE A 175 15.01 14.74 -20.45
C ILE A 175 15.92 15.64 -21.29
N GLU A 176 17.06 16.05 -20.73
CA GLU A 176 17.98 17.02 -21.35
C GLU A 176 18.83 16.40 -22.46
N ARG A 177 18.82 15.07 -22.64
CA ARG A 177 19.57 14.39 -23.70
C ARG A 177 19.23 14.93 -25.09
N PRO A 178 20.23 15.17 -25.96
CA PRO A 178 19.99 15.68 -27.32
C PRO A 178 19.06 14.78 -28.15
N GLU A 179 19.17 13.47 -27.99
CA GLU A 179 18.34 12.48 -28.68
C GLU A 179 16.86 12.60 -28.27
N THR A 180 16.62 12.76 -26.97
CA THR A 180 15.29 12.93 -26.40
C THR A 180 14.66 14.25 -26.84
N GLN A 181 15.43 15.34 -26.85
CA GLN A 181 14.97 16.64 -27.36
C GLN A 181 14.68 16.61 -28.86
N THR A 182 15.52 15.95 -29.65
CA THR A 182 15.31 15.80 -31.10
C THR A 182 14.02 15.01 -31.38
N TYR A 183 13.78 13.93 -30.64
CA TYR A 183 12.54 13.17 -30.74
C TYR A 183 11.32 14.02 -30.34
N ALA A 184 11.43 14.74 -29.22
CA ALA A 184 10.37 15.62 -28.74
C ALA A 184 10.03 16.69 -29.78
N ASN A 185 11.03 17.37 -30.34
CA ASN A 185 10.84 18.41 -31.37
C ASN A 185 10.13 17.89 -32.63
N ARG A 186 10.43 16.65 -33.07
CA ARG A 186 9.73 16.03 -34.21
C ARG A 186 8.26 15.72 -33.96
N HIS A 187 7.90 15.56 -32.69
CA HIS A 187 6.55 15.21 -32.23
C HIS A 187 5.91 16.31 -31.37
N ALA A 188 6.51 17.50 -31.37
CA ALA A 188 5.98 18.68 -30.71
C ALA A 188 4.64 19.01 -31.35
N THR A 189 3.61 19.03 -30.51
CA THR A 189 2.28 19.43 -30.95
C THR A 189 2.22 20.94 -30.78
N PRO A 190 1.65 21.73 -31.72
CA PRO A 190 1.41 23.14 -31.43
C PRO A 190 0.46 23.21 -30.23
N VAL A 191 1.01 23.53 -29.05
CA VAL A 191 0.22 23.71 -27.84
C VAL A 191 -0.67 24.92 -28.09
N ILE A 192 -1.96 24.69 -28.34
CA ILE A 192 -2.97 25.74 -28.32
C ILE A 192 -2.98 26.28 -26.89
N ARG A 193 -2.22 27.35 -26.65
CA ARG A 193 -2.25 28.09 -25.39
C ARG A 193 -3.66 28.65 -25.26
N SER A 194 -4.52 28.01 -24.47
CA SER A 194 -5.80 28.61 -24.11
C SER A 194 -5.50 29.90 -23.35
N ALA A 195 -5.76 31.04 -23.98
CA ALA A 195 -5.69 32.34 -23.36
C ALA A 195 -6.58 32.32 -22.11
N ARG A 196 -5.97 32.44 -20.92
CA ARG A 196 -6.74 32.79 -19.72
C ARG A 196 -7.28 34.20 -19.96
N SER A 197 -8.59 34.30 -20.14
CA SER A 197 -9.30 35.57 -20.14
C SER A 197 -9.01 36.30 -18.83
N THR A 198 -8.28 37.40 -18.91
CA THR A 198 -8.27 38.46 -17.90
C THR A 198 -9.70 38.96 -17.74
N GLY A 199 -10.37 38.53 -16.67
CA GLY A 199 -11.62 39.14 -16.21
C GLY A 199 -11.36 40.58 -15.82
N ARG A 200 -11.82 41.52 -16.65
CA ARG A 200 -11.99 42.92 -16.27
C ARG A 200 -12.99 42.98 -15.11
N ALA A 201 -12.54 43.52 -13.98
CA ALA A 201 -13.42 43.93 -12.89
C ALA A 201 -14.35 45.05 -13.39
N PHE A 202 -15.65 44.78 -13.36
CA PHE A 202 -16.69 45.79 -13.51
C PHE A 202 -16.86 46.48 -12.16
N SER A 203 -16.60 47.78 -12.11
CA SER A 203 -16.84 48.64 -10.95
C SER A 203 -18.28 49.17 -11.03
N MET A 204 -19.09 48.92 -10.00
CA MET A 204 -20.40 49.55 -9.83
C MET A 204 -20.27 50.70 -8.82
N LYS A 205 -20.75 51.87 -9.24
CA LYS A 205 -21.15 52.97 -8.37
C LYS A 205 -22.49 52.64 -7.72
#